data_AF-A0A846CKM8-F1
#
_entry.id   AF-A0A846CKM8-F1
#
_cell.length_a   1.000
_cell.length_b   1.000
_cell.length_c   1.000
_cell.angle_alpha   90.00
_cell.angle_beta   90.00
_cell.angle_gamma   90.00
#
_symmetry.space_group_name_H-M   'P 1'
#
loop_
_entity.id
_entity.type
_entity.pdbx_description
1 polymer ?
#
loop_
_entity_poly.entity_id
_entity_poly.type
_entity_poly.pdbx_seq_one_letter_code
_entity_poly.pdbx_strand_id
1 'polypeptide(L)'
;MFLQSSTKYIDSELNNLADKIEKDSPGLSVFAARQFCYQLYQTQVQIEITKERDLNILEEFILRASIEFNPPPTEVELAQILKLDRIFIQNTTNTLQSLQTLTLTPPDSRITITSEGKEFYTKGSLPQPPENKIIYAITNPVSGEINWRLSAVTSKSPELPNLAEFITFENTIPDIANLTIEELQTQILDSDLGIHLPESGQIVKNFSVDKDAEKITWKAISILVIFDAVEEKLILQAREGNKILESVSNQLQEMTEKGEFLLNELCGLSPESIASQTESILELKNQKVEERLEKIRQQGIEIIKKTRDKGRKTLPKNSEFILLRDRQIRPEFLSTLKAATQQILIYSPWVTEEVVDEEFIQLLQKLANNGVWILIGYGIAEKQEEETKPMSPKVEDKLLTIRTPEDLPAAQIFWLGNSHAKEVLVDRKIHLSGSHNWLSYRGDRNFRGETTYKVTNADTVKSAYEYLQARFQSHAENLWESAVSNQDINLAIKSLCIWGALGLTEIALQELQYHNWIELFPVWLKVVIQGLRSKQISPDEPIFDKAISWLNIVDKSEKNIEDLQSGWQGVIEAIARQNRQAALSLLNEAAWREFIRLEISAKDTPEKFIKMLKK
;
A
#
# COMPACT_ATOMS: atom_id res chain seq x y z
N MET A 1 7.28 -21.98 -15.78
CA MET A 1 6.88 -23.30 -15.25
C MET A 1 7.84 -23.62 -14.12
N PHE A 2 7.44 -23.33 -12.88
CA PHE A 2 8.16 -23.84 -11.72
C PHE A 2 8.04 -25.36 -11.73
N LEU A 3 9.15 -26.06 -11.47
CA LEU A 3 9.20 -27.52 -11.42
C LEU A 3 8.26 -28.02 -10.32
N GLN A 4 7.31 -28.89 -10.68
CA GLN A 4 6.69 -29.80 -9.73
C GLN A 4 7.79 -30.70 -9.15
N SER A 5 8.11 -30.54 -7.86
CA SER A 5 8.66 -31.55 -6.94
C SER A 5 9.54 -30.94 -5.83
N SER A 6 8.93 -30.14 -4.96
CA SER A 6 9.09 -30.30 -3.52
C SER A 6 7.68 -30.58 -2.99
N THR A 7 7.50 -31.42 -1.99
CA THR A 7 6.18 -31.66 -1.38
C THR A 7 5.67 -30.37 -0.77
N LYS A 8 4.97 -29.55 -1.55
CA LYS A 8 4.28 -28.35 -1.05
C LYS A 8 3.20 -28.82 -0.06
N TYR A 9 3.20 -28.25 1.13
CA TYR A 9 2.25 -28.58 2.19
C TYR A 9 0.94 -27.80 1.96
N ILE A 10 0.26 -28.12 0.85
CA ILE A 10 -0.93 -27.43 0.38
C ILE A 10 -2.11 -28.39 0.43
N ASP A 11 -3.13 -28.04 1.21
CA ASP A 11 -4.41 -28.74 1.21
C ASP A 11 -4.99 -28.77 -0.20
N SER A 12 -5.56 -29.91 -0.59
CA SER A 12 -5.95 -30.18 -1.98
C SER A 12 -6.90 -29.13 -2.58
N GLU A 13 -7.77 -28.57 -1.74
CA GLU A 13 -8.74 -27.53 -2.09
C GLU A 13 -8.10 -26.16 -2.40
N LEU A 14 -6.89 -25.90 -1.89
CA LEU A 14 -6.18 -24.63 -2.04
C LEU A 14 -5.17 -24.63 -3.21
N ASN A 15 -4.94 -25.77 -3.88
CA ASN A 15 -4.01 -25.86 -5.01
C ASN A 15 -4.30 -24.83 -6.12
N ASN A 16 -5.56 -24.71 -6.53
CA ASN A 16 -5.95 -23.75 -7.58
C ASN A 16 -5.68 -22.29 -7.17
N LEU A 17 -5.84 -21.98 -5.89
CA LEU A 17 -5.55 -20.65 -5.35
C LEU A 17 -4.04 -20.40 -5.33
N ALA A 18 -3.26 -21.37 -4.86
CA ALA A 18 -1.81 -21.28 -4.83
C ALA A 18 -1.22 -21.11 -6.24
N ASP A 19 -1.65 -21.94 -7.19
CA ASP A 19 -1.24 -21.84 -8.60
C ASP A 19 -1.58 -20.49 -9.21
N LYS A 20 -2.74 -19.93 -8.84
CA LYS A 20 -3.15 -18.60 -9.30
C LYS A 20 -2.23 -17.51 -8.74
N ILE A 21 -1.88 -17.55 -7.46
CA ILE A 21 -0.97 -16.58 -6.83
C ILE A 21 0.41 -16.60 -7.52
N GLU A 22 0.97 -17.79 -7.72
CA GLU A 22 2.29 -17.94 -8.36
C GLU A 22 2.29 -17.53 -9.85
N LYS A 23 1.15 -17.71 -10.52
CA LYS A 23 0.97 -17.31 -11.92
C LYS A 23 0.79 -15.80 -12.08
N ASP A 24 -0.03 -15.20 -11.22
CA ASP A 24 -0.40 -13.79 -11.31
C ASP A 24 0.75 -12.88 -10.81
N SER A 25 1.59 -13.37 -9.90
CA SER A 25 2.73 -12.62 -9.33
C SER A 25 4.07 -13.37 -9.53
N PRO A 26 4.78 -13.09 -10.64
CA PRO A 26 6.09 -13.69 -10.94
C PRO A 26 7.16 -13.25 -9.92
N GLY A 27 7.28 -13.98 -8.81
CA GLY A 27 8.12 -13.61 -7.67
C GLY A 27 7.68 -14.28 -6.39
N LEU A 28 6.40 -14.61 -6.29
CA LEU A 28 5.82 -15.31 -5.15
C LEU A 28 5.84 -16.83 -5.38
N SER A 29 6.10 -17.58 -4.32
CA SER A 29 6.00 -19.04 -4.27
C SER A 29 5.26 -19.46 -3.01
N VAL A 30 4.18 -20.23 -3.13
CA VAL A 30 3.41 -20.72 -1.99
C VAL A 30 4.10 -21.97 -1.44
N PHE A 31 4.63 -21.88 -0.22
CA PHE A 31 5.34 -22.97 0.46
C PHE A 31 4.36 -23.92 1.16
N ALA A 32 3.32 -23.34 1.77
CA ALA A 32 2.26 -24.09 2.43
C ALA A 32 0.92 -23.35 2.36
N ALA A 33 -0.17 -24.11 2.43
CA ALA A 33 -1.51 -23.56 2.52
C ALA A 33 -2.43 -24.56 3.22
N ARG A 34 -3.05 -24.17 4.34
CA ARG A 34 -3.92 -25.05 5.12
C ARG A 34 -5.25 -24.37 5.47
N GLN A 35 -6.34 -25.13 5.41
CA GLN A 35 -7.65 -24.68 5.86
C GLN A 35 -7.87 -25.04 7.34
N PHE A 36 -8.50 -24.11 8.05
CA PHE A 36 -8.93 -24.27 9.43
C PHE A 36 -10.37 -23.83 9.59
N CYS A 37 -10.96 -24.17 10.72
CA CYS A 37 -12.16 -23.53 11.22
C CYS A 37 -11.87 -22.73 12.49
N TYR A 38 -12.68 -21.71 12.74
CA TYR A 38 -12.63 -20.94 13.97
C TYR A 38 -14.03 -20.61 14.46
N GLN A 39 -14.15 -20.35 15.76
CA GLN A 39 -15.41 -20.10 16.44
C GLN A 39 -15.80 -18.63 16.35
N LEU A 40 -17.08 -18.40 16.11
CA LEU A 40 -17.77 -17.12 16.22
C LEU A 40 -18.82 -17.26 17.32
N TYR A 41 -18.98 -16.23 18.16
CA TYR A 41 -19.97 -16.26 19.23
C TYR A 41 -21.18 -15.41 18.83
N GLN A 42 -22.35 -16.03 18.86
CA GLN A 42 -23.61 -15.38 18.59
C GLN A 42 -24.34 -15.13 19.91
N THR A 43 -24.44 -13.87 20.28
CA THR A 43 -25.17 -13.44 21.47
C THR A 43 -26.52 -12.86 21.08
N GLN A 44 -27.58 -13.28 21.78
CA GLN A 44 -28.92 -12.73 21.59
C GLN A 44 -29.06 -11.43 22.40
N VAL A 45 -29.47 -10.37 21.73
CA VAL A 45 -29.69 -9.05 22.34
C VAL A 45 -31.13 -8.65 22.11
N GLN A 46 -31.87 -8.45 23.20
CA GLN A 46 -33.19 -7.86 23.15
C GLN A 46 -33.06 -6.35 23.23
N ILE A 47 -33.64 -5.64 22.29
CA ILE A 47 -33.64 -4.18 22.21
C ILE A 47 -35.06 -3.64 22.39
N GLU A 48 -35.16 -2.49 23.03
CA GLU A 48 -36.39 -1.72 23.18
C GLU A 48 -36.36 -0.53 22.24
N ILE A 49 -37.31 -0.47 21.31
CA ILE A 49 -37.42 0.57 20.28
C ILE A 49 -38.63 1.44 20.59
N THR A 50 -38.42 2.74 20.68
CA THR A 50 -39.51 3.73 20.67
C THR A 50 -39.61 4.34 19.29
N LYS A 51 -40.84 4.46 18.78
CA LYS A 51 -41.13 5.19 17.53
C LYS A 51 -41.93 6.43 17.86
N GLU A 52 -41.71 7.49 17.11
CA GLU A 52 -42.59 8.65 17.14
C GLU A 52 -43.69 8.53 16.08
N ARG A 53 -44.85 9.12 16.36
CA ARG A 53 -45.94 9.29 15.40
C ARG A 53 -46.48 10.71 15.45
N ASP A 54 -47.14 11.12 14.39
CA ASP A 54 -47.84 12.40 14.38
C ASP A 54 -48.94 12.43 15.45
N LEU A 55 -49.14 13.63 16.00
CA LEU A 55 -50.31 13.96 16.82
C LEU A 55 -51.58 13.81 15.99
N ASN A 56 -52.61 13.19 16.57
CA ASN A 56 -53.94 13.35 15.99
C ASN A 56 -54.54 14.70 16.41
N ILE A 57 -55.58 15.14 15.69
CA ILE A 57 -56.22 16.46 15.89
C ILE A 57 -56.68 16.65 17.34
N LEU A 58 -57.20 15.59 17.98
CA LEU A 58 -57.72 15.68 19.34
C LEU A 58 -56.59 15.77 20.38
N GLU A 59 -55.51 15.01 20.19
CA GLU A 59 -54.31 15.07 21.03
C GLU A 59 -53.62 16.43 20.94
N GLU A 60 -53.43 16.94 19.72
CA GLU A 60 -52.87 18.26 19.48
C GLU A 60 -53.71 19.33 20.18
N PHE A 61 -55.05 19.27 20.02
CA PHE A 61 -55.95 20.22 20.66
C PHE A 61 -55.87 20.15 22.19
N ILE A 62 -55.87 18.96 22.78
CA ILE A 62 -55.80 18.79 24.24
C ILE A 62 -54.47 19.31 24.79
N LEU A 63 -53.33 18.97 24.17
CA LEU A 63 -52.02 19.46 24.59
C LEU A 63 -51.93 20.98 24.44
N ARG A 64 -52.37 21.53 23.31
CA ARG A 64 -52.41 22.98 23.08
C ARG A 64 -53.30 23.70 24.09
N ALA A 65 -54.48 23.17 24.36
CA ALA A 65 -55.43 23.73 25.31
C ALA A 65 -54.85 23.80 26.73
N SER A 66 -54.05 22.81 27.13
CA SER A 66 -53.35 22.81 28.41
C SER A 66 -52.22 23.85 28.51
N ILE A 67 -51.76 24.39 27.37
CA ILE A 67 -50.75 25.46 27.29
C ILE A 67 -51.41 26.84 27.19
N GLU A 68 -52.44 26.99 26.36
CA GLU A 68 -53.01 28.29 25.98
C GLU A 68 -54.13 28.78 26.91
N PHE A 69 -54.91 27.87 27.52
CA PHE A 69 -55.97 28.29 28.44
C PHE A 69 -55.42 28.58 29.83
N ASN A 70 -55.92 29.65 30.44
CA ASN A 70 -55.62 30.03 31.81
C ASN A 70 -56.93 30.35 32.57
N PRO A 71 -57.35 29.53 33.55
CA PRO A 71 -56.69 28.30 34.01
C PRO A 71 -56.75 27.16 32.98
N PRO A 72 -55.84 26.17 33.04
CA PRO A 72 -55.89 24.99 32.16
C PRO A 72 -57.24 24.26 32.29
N PRO A 73 -57.78 23.70 31.21
CA PRO A 73 -59.15 23.18 31.21
C PRO A 73 -59.23 21.82 31.91
N THR A 74 -60.42 21.47 32.37
CA THR A 74 -60.77 20.10 32.79
C THR A 74 -61.29 19.28 31.60
N GLU A 75 -61.31 17.95 31.75
CA GLU A 75 -61.88 17.06 30.73
C GLU A 75 -63.34 17.38 30.39
N VAL A 76 -64.11 17.82 31.39
CA VAL A 76 -65.53 18.18 31.25
C VAL A 76 -65.68 19.47 30.43
N GLU A 77 -64.88 20.49 30.72
CA GLU A 77 -64.87 21.75 29.99
C GLU A 77 -64.46 21.53 28.51
N LEU A 78 -63.43 20.72 28.26
CA LEU A 78 -63.00 20.38 26.89
C LEU A 78 -64.08 19.64 26.10
N ALA A 79 -64.75 18.65 26.72
CA ALA A 79 -65.83 17.92 26.07
C ALA A 79 -66.99 18.85 25.66
N GLN A 80 -67.33 19.83 26.52
CA GLN A 80 -68.36 20.83 26.24
C GLN A 80 -67.96 21.78 25.10
N ILE A 81 -66.72 22.29 25.11
CA ILE A 81 -66.20 23.21 24.08
C ILE A 81 -66.19 22.54 22.71
N LEU A 82 -65.72 21.29 22.65
CA LEU A 82 -65.62 20.53 21.40
C LEU A 82 -66.95 19.90 20.98
N LYS A 83 -67.98 19.95 21.84
CA LYS A 83 -69.27 19.24 21.66
C LYS A 83 -69.08 17.75 21.38
N LEU A 84 -68.12 17.12 22.06
CA LEU A 84 -67.82 15.70 21.99
C LEU A 84 -68.31 14.98 23.24
N ASP A 85 -68.56 13.67 23.12
CA ASP A 85 -68.79 12.83 24.30
C ASP A 85 -67.54 12.84 25.19
N ARG A 86 -67.74 12.99 26.50
CA ARG A 86 -66.67 13.03 27.51
C ARG A 86 -65.76 11.81 27.43
N ILE A 87 -66.28 10.64 27.03
CA ILE A 87 -65.49 9.41 26.89
C ILE A 87 -64.31 9.59 25.91
N PHE A 88 -64.49 10.36 24.83
CA PHE A 88 -63.40 10.60 23.88
C PHE A 88 -62.27 11.43 24.49
N ILE A 89 -62.60 12.50 25.22
CA ILE A 89 -61.61 13.32 25.91
C ILE A 89 -60.87 12.48 26.95
N GLN A 90 -61.60 11.69 27.74
CA GLN A 90 -61.04 10.84 28.78
C GLN A 90 -60.11 9.76 28.24
N ASN A 91 -60.48 9.11 27.14
CA ASN A 91 -59.63 8.12 26.51
C ASN A 91 -58.33 8.76 26.00
N THR A 92 -58.42 9.93 25.36
CA THR A 92 -57.24 10.63 24.86
C THR A 92 -56.36 11.17 25.99
N THR A 93 -56.92 11.74 27.06
CA THR A 93 -56.14 12.19 28.23
C THR A 93 -55.48 11.00 28.93
N ASN A 94 -56.17 9.87 29.09
CA ASN A 94 -55.59 8.64 29.65
C ASN A 94 -54.40 8.13 28.82
N THR A 95 -54.51 8.14 27.49
CA THR A 95 -53.40 7.78 26.60
C THR A 95 -52.22 8.75 26.79
N LEU A 96 -52.47 10.05 26.75
CA LEU A 96 -51.43 11.07 26.91
C LEU A 96 -50.77 11.03 28.31
N GLN A 97 -51.53 10.70 29.37
CA GLN A 97 -50.99 10.43 30.71
C GLN A 97 -50.12 9.18 30.75
N SER A 98 -50.53 8.10 30.07
CA SER A 98 -49.75 6.85 29.98
C SER A 98 -48.41 7.06 29.26
N LEU A 99 -48.38 8.01 28.32
CA LEU A 99 -47.18 8.46 27.62
C LEU A 99 -46.41 9.55 28.39
N GLN A 100 -46.83 9.87 29.62
CA GLN A 100 -46.23 10.89 30.50
C GLN A 100 -46.20 12.31 29.91
N THR A 101 -47.00 12.58 28.86
CA THR A 101 -47.04 13.89 28.18
C THR A 101 -47.95 14.92 28.86
N LEU A 102 -48.89 14.48 29.69
CA LEU A 102 -49.70 15.37 30.52
C LEU A 102 -50.02 14.73 31.87
N THR A 103 -50.48 15.53 32.81
CA THR A 103 -50.93 15.13 34.15
C THR A 103 -52.26 15.80 34.50
N LEU A 104 -53.03 15.19 35.40
CA LEU A 104 -54.24 15.79 35.96
C LEU A 104 -53.92 16.31 37.37
N THR A 105 -53.98 17.63 37.57
CA THR A 105 -53.61 18.25 38.84
C THR A 105 -54.83 18.39 39.77
N PRO A 106 -54.79 17.85 41.02
CA PRO A 106 -55.85 18.03 42.01
C PRO A 106 -56.01 19.51 42.46
N PRO A 107 -57.17 19.93 43.01
CA PRO A 107 -58.35 19.13 43.36
C PRO A 107 -59.36 18.94 42.22
N ASP A 108 -59.32 19.76 41.17
CA ASP A 108 -60.32 19.78 40.09
C ASP A 108 -59.91 18.96 38.85
N SER A 109 -58.80 18.21 38.92
CA SER A 109 -58.25 17.41 37.81
C SER A 109 -58.02 18.23 36.54
N ARG A 110 -57.40 19.42 36.66
CA ARG A 110 -57.05 20.25 35.50
C ARG A 110 -55.93 19.59 34.69
N ILE A 111 -56.07 19.66 33.37
CA ILE A 111 -55.13 19.06 32.41
C ILE A 111 -53.90 19.96 32.33
N THR A 112 -52.75 19.45 32.76
CA THR A 112 -51.49 20.16 32.78
C THR A 112 -50.46 19.39 31.95
N ILE A 113 -49.89 20.01 30.93
CA ILE A 113 -48.81 19.40 30.14
C ILE A 113 -47.55 19.20 30.99
N THR A 114 -46.83 18.10 30.77
CA THR A 114 -45.51 17.89 31.37
C THR A 114 -44.43 18.60 30.56
N SER A 115 -43.20 18.68 31.10
CA SER A 115 -42.05 19.17 30.34
C SER A 115 -41.80 18.32 29.08
N GLU A 116 -41.86 17.00 29.20
CA GLU A 116 -41.72 16.07 28.07
C GLU A 116 -42.84 16.25 27.04
N GLY A 117 -44.09 16.37 27.50
CA GLY A 117 -45.22 16.62 26.61
C GLY A 117 -45.09 17.92 25.83
N LYS A 118 -44.49 18.96 26.43
CA LYS A 118 -44.24 20.24 25.75
C LYS A 118 -43.19 20.11 24.66
N GLU A 119 -42.14 19.31 24.87
CA GLU A 119 -41.14 19.02 23.84
C GLU A 119 -41.74 18.26 22.66
N PHE A 120 -42.49 17.18 22.94
CA PHE A 120 -43.20 16.40 21.93
C PHE A 120 -44.22 17.24 21.15
N TYR A 121 -45.00 18.06 21.83
CA TYR A 121 -45.93 19.00 21.20
C TYR A 121 -45.22 19.98 20.26
N THR A 122 -44.07 20.53 20.69
CA THR A 122 -43.28 21.45 19.85
C THR A 122 -42.72 20.77 18.61
N LYS A 123 -42.38 19.48 18.70
CA LYS A 123 -41.93 18.66 17.56
C LYS A 123 -43.08 18.21 16.64
N GLY A 124 -44.32 18.26 17.11
CA GLY A 124 -45.50 17.78 16.37
C GLY A 124 -45.71 16.26 16.45
N SER A 125 -45.04 15.57 17.37
CA SER A 125 -45.02 14.11 17.47
C SER A 125 -45.38 13.61 18.88
N LEU A 126 -45.70 12.32 19.00
CA LEU A 126 -45.84 11.59 20.27
C LEU A 126 -45.10 10.26 20.21
N PRO A 127 -44.57 9.76 21.35
CA PRO A 127 -44.02 8.43 21.42
C PRO A 127 -45.12 7.38 21.28
N GLN A 128 -44.83 6.32 20.52
CA GLN A 128 -45.58 5.07 20.55
C GLN A 128 -45.11 4.22 21.73
N PRO A 129 -45.94 3.28 22.22
CA PRO A 129 -45.50 2.28 23.19
C PRO A 129 -44.23 1.56 22.71
N PRO A 130 -43.25 1.32 23.59
CA PRO A 130 -42.02 0.66 23.21
C PRO A 130 -42.26 -0.73 22.60
N GLU A 131 -41.55 -1.03 21.52
CA GLU A 131 -41.55 -2.32 20.83
C GLU A 131 -40.26 -3.07 21.19
N ASN A 132 -40.39 -4.31 21.67
CA ASN A 132 -39.23 -5.18 21.91
C ASN A 132 -38.89 -5.96 20.63
N LYS A 133 -37.62 -5.96 20.24
CA LYS A 133 -37.09 -6.80 19.15
C LYS A 133 -35.88 -7.59 19.60
N ILE A 134 -35.66 -8.73 18.96
CA ILE A 134 -34.45 -9.52 19.15
C ILE A 134 -33.53 -9.28 17.95
N ILE A 135 -32.27 -8.98 18.25
CA ILE A 135 -31.17 -8.94 17.30
C ILE A 135 -30.04 -9.85 17.79
N TYR A 136 -29.05 -10.07 16.93
CA TYR A 136 -27.95 -10.98 17.19
C TYR A 136 -26.63 -10.26 16.96
N ALA A 137 -25.75 -10.29 17.95
CA ALA A 137 -24.37 -9.87 17.82
C ALA A 137 -23.50 -11.08 17.48
N ILE A 138 -22.82 -11.04 16.33
CA ILE A 138 -21.86 -12.09 15.93
C ILE A 138 -20.46 -11.55 16.18
N THR A 139 -19.80 -12.02 17.22
CA THR A 139 -18.44 -11.61 17.57
C THR A 139 -17.43 -12.50 16.86
N ASN A 140 -16.44 -11.88 16.22
CA ASN A 140 -15.36 -12.56 15.53
C ASN A 140 -14.02 -12.37 16.26
N PRO A 141 -13.61 -13.31 17.12
CA PRO A 141 -12.38 -13.16 17.90
C PRO A 141 -11.11 -13.10 17.05
N VAL A 142 -11.16 -13.58 15.79
CA VAL A 142 -10.00 -13.54 14.88
C VAL A 142 -9.84 -12.16 14.25
N SER A 143 -10.94 -11.48 13.87
CA SER A 143 -10.87 -10.14 13.28
C SER A 143 -11.07 -8.99 14.28
N GLY A 144 -11.54 -9.27 15.50
CA GLY A 144 -11.87 -8.24 16.49
C GLY A 144 -13.17 -7.49 16.20
N GLU A 145 -14.02 -7.99 15.30
CA GLU A 145 -15.22 -7.28 14.83
C GLU A 145 -16.52 -7.86 15.44
N ILE A 146 -17.54 -7.00 15.58
CA ILE A 146 -18.92 -7.37 15.92
C ILE A 146 -19.80 -7.13 14.69
N ASN A 147 -20.48 -8.17 14.20
CA ASN A 147 -21.45 -8.06 13.11
C ASN A 147 -22.88 -8.21 13.66
N TRP A 148 -23.70 -7.16 13.53
CA TRP A 148 -25.07 -7.16 14.01
C TRP A 148 -26.05 -7.70 12.96
N ARG A 149 -27.04 -8.49 13.38
CA ARG A 149 -28.04 -9.11 12.49
C ARG A 149 -29.44 -9.16 13.08
N LEU A 150 -30.45 -9.09 12.21
CA LEU A 150 -31.86 -9.27 12.59
C LEU A 150 -32.28 -10.74 12.75
N SER A 151 -31.49 -11.67 12.22
CA SER A 151 -31.80 -13.11 12.22
C SER A 151 -30.61 -13.93 12.69
N ALA A 152 -30.90 -14.98 13.45
CA ALA A 152 -29.88 -15.92 13.92
C ALA A 152 -29.17 -16.60 12.75
N VAL A 153 -27.86 -16.73 12.85
CA VAL A 153 -27.02 -17.53 11.98
C VAL A 153 -26.91 -18.93 12.56
N THR A 154 -27.04 -19.93 11.70
CA THR A 154 -26.80 -21.32 12.06
C THR A 154 -25.76 -21.90 11.12
N SER A 155 -24.69 -22.44 11.69
CA SER A 155 -23.63 -23.13 10.96
C SER A 155 -23.24 -24.38 11.73
N LYS A 156 -23.02 -25.49 11.01
CA LYS A 156 -22.42 -26.68 11.61
C LYS A 156 -20.91 -26.51 11.64
N SER A 157 -20.25 -27.17 12.60
CA SER A 157 -18.80 -27.30 12.58
C SER A 157 -18.38 -27.99 11.29
N PRO A 158 -17.50 -27.39 10.48
CA PRO A 158 -16.91 -28.08 9.35
C PRO A 158 -15.95 -29.18 9.84
N GLU A 159 -15.66 -30.16 8.98
CA GLU A 159 -14.63 -31.18 9.22
C GLU A 159 -13.23 -30.60 8.94
N LEU A 160 -12.87 -29.54 9.65
CA LEU A 160 -11.59 -28.84 9.54
C LEU A 160 -10.94 -28.72 10.93
N PRO A 161 -9.60 -28.69 11.01
CA PRO A 161 -8.90 -28.46 12.28
C PRO A 161 -9.26 -27.09 12.86
N ASN A 162 -9.41 -27.01 14.19
CA ASN A 162 -9.71 -25.75 14.86
C ASN A 162 -8.44 -24.90 14.96
N LEU A 163 -8.47 -23.67 14.43
CA LEU A 163 -7.33 -22.76 14.44
C LEU A 163 -6.86 -22.46 15.87
N ALA A 164 -7.78 -22.43 16.84
CA ALA A 164 -7.48 -22.17 18.25
C ALA A 164 -6.58 -23.23 18.90
N GLU A 165 -6.41 -24.41 18.27
CA GLU A 165 -5.47 -25.43 18.73
C GLU A 165 -4.01 -25.07 18.42
N PHE A 166 -3.79 -24.12 17.52
CA PHE A 166 -2.46 -23.71 17.03
C PHE A 166 -2.13 -22.26 17.39
N ILE A 167 -3.14 -21.37 17.37
CA ILE A 167 -2.95 -19.93 17.52
C ILE A 167 -4.04 -19.37 18.44
N THR A 168 -3.65 -18.54 19.40
CA THR A 168 -4.58 -17.80 20.26
C THR A 168 -4.53 -16.32 19.90
N PHE A 169 -5.66 -15.76 19.45
CA PHE A 169 -5.80 -14.32 19.24
C PHE A 169 -6.19 -13.63 20.55
N GLU A 170 -5.61 -12.47 20.83
CA GLU A 170 -6.08 -11.64 21.94
C GLU A 170 -7.52 -11.20 21.69
N ASN A 171 -8.40 -11.48 22.65
CA ASN A 171 -9.78 -11.05 22.56
C ASN A 171 -9.89 -9.56 22.89
N THR A 172 -9.94 -8.73 21.84
CA THR A 172 -10.11 -7.27 21.95
C THR A 172 -11.58 -6.83 21.96
N ILE A 173 -12.51 -7.78 21.80
CA ILE A 173 -13.93 -7.48 21.69
C ILE A 173 -14.50 -7.20 23.09
N PRO A 174 -15.16 -6.05 23.32
CA PRO A 174 -15.81 -5.77 24.59
C PRO A 174 -16.98 -6.74 24.82
N ASP A 175 -17.22 -7.12 26.08
CA ASP A 175 -18.42 -7.85 26.46
C ASP A 175 -19.65 -7.02 26.08
N ILE A 176 -20.54 -7.60 25.26
CA ILE A 176 -21.73 -6.92 24.75
C ILE A 176 -22.61 -6.40 25.89
N ALA A 177 -22.63 -7.09 27.03
CA ALA A 177 -23.38 -6.67 28.20
C ALA A 177 -22.83 -5.40 28.87
N ASN A 178 -21.58 -5.02 28.55
CA ASN A 178 -20.94 -3.81 29.08
C ASN A 178 -21.01 -2.63 28.10
N LEU A 179 -21.61 -2.79 26.92
CA LEU A 179 -21.81 -1.68 25.99
C LEU A 179 -22.75 -0.63 26.61
N THR A 180 -22.44 0.64 26.37
CA THR A 180 -23.37 1.73 26.60
C THR A 180 -24.46 1.74 25.52
N ILE A 181 -25.59 2.40 25.80
CA ILE A 181 -26.66 2.53 24.80
C ILE A 181 -26.16 3.34 23.60
N GLU A 182 -25.35 4.37 23.81
CA GLU A 182 -24.78 5.20 22.75
C GLU A 182 -23.83 4.41 21.83
N GLU A 183 -22.99 3.54 22.40
CA GLU A 183 -22.12 2.64 21.64
C GLU A 183 -22.94 1.65 20.80
N LEU A 184 -23.97 1.04 21.39
CA LEU A 184 -24.86 0.12 20.66
C LEU A 184 -25.59 0.84 19.51
N GLN A 185 -26.11 2.03 19.76
CA GLN A 185 -26.80 2.84 18.73
C GLN A 185 -25.87 3.14 17.55
N THR A 186 -24.63 3.54 17.84
CA THR A 186 -23.60 3.81 16.83
C THR A 186 -23.30 2.56 16.00
N GLN A 187 -23.04 1.43 16.66
CA GLN A 187 -22.74 0.18 15.95
C GLN A 187 -23.93 -0.33 15.10
N ILE A 188 -25.17 -0.17 15.57
CA ILE A 188 -26.37 -0.54 14.82
C ILE A 188 -26.55 0.37 13.59
N LEU A 189 -26.28 1.68 13.73
CA LEU A 189 -26.31 2.64 12.62
C LEU A 189 -25.27 2.27 11.56
N ASP A 190 -24.03 2.01 11.98
CA ASP A 190 -22.93 1.61 11.08
C ASP A 190 -23.22 0.27 10.38
N SER A 191 -24.03 -0.60 11.00
CA SER A 191 -24.45 -1.89 10.44
C SER A 191 -25.66 -1.80 9.50
N ASP A 192 -26.25 -0.62 9.31
CA ASP A 192 -27.41 -0.35 8.44
C ASP A 192 -28.59 -1.32 8.65
N LEU A 193 -28.89 -1.66 9.91
CA LEU A 193 -29.97 -2.60 10.22
C LEU A 193 -31.37 -1.99 10.11
N GLY A 194 -31.49 -0.67 9.94
CA GLY A 194 -32.77 0.04 9.82
C GLY A 194 -33.64 0.01 11.09
N ILE A 195 -33.06 -0.32 12.25
CA ILE A 195 -33.78 -0.43 13.52
C ILE A 195 -33.56 0.75 14.47
N HIS A 196 -32.55 1.58 14.19
CA HIS A 196 -32.27 2.85 14.86
C HIS A 196 -32.16 3.94 13.79
N LEU A 197 -33.21 4.76 13.65
CA LEU A 197 -33.32 5.85 12.69
C LEU A 197 -33.77 7.13 13.43
N PRO A 198 -32.84 7.89 14.02
CA PRO A 198 -33.16 9.08 14.80
C PRO A 198 -33.94 10.13 14.01
N GLU A 199 -33.64 10.29 12.72
CA GLU A 199 -34.29 11.28 11.86
C GLU A 199 -35.78 10.98 11.61
N SER A 200 -36.17 9.70 11.62
CA SER A 200 -37.56 9.27 11.48
C SER A 200 -38.23 9.00 12.83
N GLY A 201 -37.58 9.36 13.94
CA GLY A 201 -38.09 9.19 15.29
C GLY A 201 -38.10 7.74 15.80
N GLN A 202 -37.39 6.82 15.15
CA GLN A 202 -37.25 5.44 15.59
C GLN A 202 -35.95 5.26 16.37
N ILE A 203 -36.02 5.15 17.69
CA ILE A 203 -34.85 5.18 18.57
C ILE A 203 -34.80 3.92 19.43
N VAL A 204 -33.68 3.21 19.37
CA VAL A 204 -33.32 2.16 20.35
C VAL A 204 -33.03 2.83 21.69
N LYS A 205 -33.86 2.58 22.71
CA LYS A 205 -33.78 3.25 24.01
C LYS A 205 -33.07 2.43 25.08
N ASN A 206 -33.16 1.12 24.98
CA ASN A 206 -32.58 0.20 25.96
C ASN A 206 -32.26 -1.14 25.31
N PHE A 207 -31.43 -1.94 25.97
CA PHE A 207 -31.16 -3.31 25.56
C PHE A 207 -30.85 -4.20 26.76
N SER A 208 -31.06 -5.50 26.59
CA SER A 208 -30.68 -6.53 27.54
C SER A 208 -30.06 -7.70 26.81
N VAL A 209 -29.01 -8.28 27.38
CA VAL A 209 -28.26 -9.37 26.80
C VAL A 209 -28.62 -10.67 27.52
N ASP A 210 -28.97 -11.70 26.75
CA ASP A 210 -29.17 -13.05 27.28
C ASP A 210 -27.88 -13.87 27.10
N LYS A 211 -27.03 -13.88 28.14
CA LYS A 211 -25.74 -14.59 28.12
C LYS A 211 -25.91 -16.11 28.10
N ASP A 212 -26.98 -16.63 28.68
CA ASP A 212 -27.25 -18.07 28.73
C ASP A 212 -27.69 -18.62 27.36
N ALA A 213 -28.04 -17.74 26.42
CA ALA A 213 -28.43 -18.06 25.05
C ALA A 213 -27.29 -17.92 24.02
N GLU A 214 -26.03 -17.73 24.45
CA GLU A 214 -24.89 -17.64 23.52
C GLU A 214 -24.73 -18.94 22.71
N LYS A 215 -24.58 -18.80 21.38
CA LYS A 215 -24.43 -19.91 20.45
C LYS A 215 -23.10 -19.81 19.71
N ILE A 216 -22.42 -20.93 19.60
CA ILE A 216 -21.21 -21.02 18.78
C ILE A 216 -21.61 -21.27 17.34
N THR A 217 -21.04 -20.46 16.45
CA THR A 217 -21.05 -20.66 15.00
C THR A 217 -19.61 -20.84 14.51
N TRP A 218 -19.44 -21.41 13.32
CA TRP A 218 -18.14 -21.82 12.80
C TRP A 218 -17.93 -21.22 11.43
N LYS A 219 -16.69 -20.79 11.17
CA LYS A 219 -16.30 -20.23 9.88
C LYS A 219 -14.97 -20.83 9.45
N ALA A 220 -14.81 -21.00 8.14
CA ALA A 220 -13.58 -21.48 7.54
C ALA A 220 -12.62 -20.31 7.28
N ILE A 221 -11.32 -20.58 7.45
CA ILE A 221 -10.24 -19.66 7.15
C ILE A 221 -9.10 -20.44 6.51
N SER A 222 -8.43 -19.85 5.53
CA SER A 222 -7.24 -20.42 4.91
C SER A 222 -6.03 -19.60 5.31
N ILE A 223 -4.96 -20.27 5.74
CA ILE A 223 -3.67 -19.64 6.03
C ILE A 223 -2.67 -20.13 4.99
N LEU A 224 -2.03 -19.19 4.30
CA LEU A 224 -0.98 -19.46 3.32
C LEU A 224 0.35 -18.92 3.84
N VAL A 225 1.42 -19.69 3.60
CA VAL A 225 2.81 -19.26 3.79
C VAL A 225 3.41 -19.07 2.41
N ILE A 226 3.73 -17.82 2.08
CA ILE A 226 4.16 -17.40 0.75
C ILE A 226 5.59 -16.89 0.86
N PHE A 227 6.51 -17.46 0.11
CA PHE A 227 7.85 -16.90 -0.04
C PHE A 227 7.84 -15.87 -1.15
N ASP A 228 8.23 -14.65 -0.80
CA ASP A 228 8.58 -13.62 -1.75
C ASP A 228 10.05 -13.79 -2.13
N ALA A 229 10.31 -14.24 -3.35
CA ALA A 229 11.68 -14.43 -3.81
C ALA A 229 12.36 -13.11 -4.19
N VAL A 230 11.61 -12.02 -4.35
CA VAL A 230 12.13 -10.67 -4.60
C VAL A 230 12.69 -10.14 -3.28
N GLU A 231 11.85 -10.12 -2.24
CA GLU A 231 12.21 -9.66 -0.89
C GLU A 231 12.94 -10.68 -0.02
N GLU A 232 13.05 -11.92 -0.49
CA GLU A 232 13.63 -13.06 0.23
C GLU A 232 12.99 -13.27 1.62
N LYS A 233 11.69 -12.94 1.77
CA LYS A 233 10.93 -13.02 3.03
C LYS A 233 9.72 -13.95 2.91
N LEU A 234 9.33 -14.55 4.04
CA LEU A 234 8.06 -15.26 4.15
C LEU A 234 6.95 -14.28 4.56
N ILE A 235 5.81 -14.39 3.88
CA ILE A 235 4.58 -13.64 4.10
C ILE A 235 3.51 -14.63 4.54
N LEU A 236 2.87 -14.36 5.68
CA LEU A 236 1.67 -15.06 6.10
C LEU A 236 0.42 -14.36 5.59
N GLN A 237 -0.50 -15.13 5.00
CA GLN A 237 -1.74 -14.58 4.45
C GLN A 237 -2.96 -15.37 4.92
N ALA A 238 -3.86 -14.69 5.64
CA ALA A 238 -5.16 -15.20 6.06
C ALA A 238 -6.24 -14.84 5.02
N ARG A 239 -7.10 -15.81 4.68
CA ARG A 239 -8.16 -15.63 3.69
C ARG A 239 -9.48 -16.26 4.09
N GLU A 240 -10.56 -15.59 3.69
CA GLU A 240 -11.91 -16.15 3.64
C GLU A 240 -12.34 -16.33 2.19
N GLY A 241 -12.25 -17.56 1.70
CA GLY A 241 -12.35 -17.84 0.27
C GLY A 241 -11.27 -17.08 -0.49
N ASN A 242 -11.67 -16.19 -1.41
CA ASN A 242 -10.74 -15.37 -2.18
C ASN A 242 -10.38 -14.02 -1.52
N LYS A 243 -11.08 -13.62 -0.44
CA LYS A 243 -10.87 -12.35 0.24
C LYS A 243 -9.69 -12.47 1.20
N ILE A 244 -8.74 -11.54 1.12
CA ILE A 244 -7.63 -11.42 2.06
C ILE A 244 -8.13 -10.70 3.32
N LEU A 245 -7.73 -11.21 4.49
CA LEU A 245 -7.96 -10.58 5.78
C LEU A 245 -6.66 -9.88 6.22
N GLU A 246 -6.47 -8.63 5.82
CA GLU A 246 -5.21 -7.90 6.03
C GLU A 246 -4.83 -7.80 7.51
N SER A 247 -5.76 -7.36 8.37
CA SER A 247 -5.50 -7.23 9.82
C SER A 247 -5.05 -8.56 10.45
N VAL A 248 -5.68 -9.66 10.06
CA VAL A 248 -5.34 -10.99 10.57
C VAL A 248 -4.00 -11.47 10.01
N SER A 249 -3.72 -11.18 8.74
CA SER A 249 -2.46 -11.53 8.09
C SER A 249 -1.28 -10.82 8.79
N ASN A 250 -1.43 -9.54 9.08
CA ASN A 250 -0.41 -8.75 9.81
C ASN A 250 -0.20 -9.27 11.23
N GLN A 251 -1.28 -9.59 11.96
CA GLN A 251 -1.16 -10.20 13.29
C GLN A 251 -0.42 -11.53 13.25
N LEU A 252 -0.76 -12.42 12.31
CA LEU A 252 -0.07 -13.70 12.13
C LEU A 252 1.42 -13.52 11.84
N GLN A 253 1.77 -12.52 11.04
CA GLN A 253 3.15 -12.16 10.74
C GLN A 253 3.91 -11.75 12.02
N GLU A 254 3.35 -10.80 12.79
CA GLU A 254 3.95 -10.34 14.06
C GLU A 254 4.10 -11.48 15.09
N MET A 255 3.08 -12.33 15.23
CA MET A 255 3.11 -13.47 16.15
C MET A 255 4.19 -14.49 15.75
N THR A 256 4.39 -14.70 14.44
CA THR A 256 5.46 -15.58 13.93
C THR A 256 6.84 -14.99 14.25
N GLU A 257 7.03 -13.68 14.06
CA GLU A 257 8.29 -12.97 14.34
C GLU A 257 8.64 -12.96 15.84
N LYS A 258 7.62 -12.88 16.70
CA LYS A 258 7.75 -13.02 18.16
C LYS A 258 7.98 -14.46 18.61
N GLY A 259 7.82 -15.44 17.72
CA GLY A 259 7.96 -16.86 18.03
C GLY A 259 6.82 -17.43 18.88
N GLU A 260 5.62 -16.84 18.80
CA GLU A 260 4.45 -17.26 19.58
C GLU A 260 3.86 -18.60 19.09
N PHE A 261 4.10 -18.96 17.83
CA PHE A 261 3.78 -20.27 17.27
C PHE A 261 4.80 -20.69 16.22
N LEU A 262 4.81 -21.98 15.87
CA LEU A 262 5.71 -22.55 14.86
C LEU A 262 4.96 -22.89 13.56
N LEU A 263 5.49 -22.47 12.42
CA LEU A 263 4.95 -22.81 11.09
C LEU A 263 4.87 -24.33 10.82
N ASN A 264 5.75 -25.10 11.47
CA ASN A 264 5.72 -26.56 11.41
C ASN A 264 4.45 -27.13 12.05
N GLU A 265 4.02 -26.56 13.17
CA GLU A 265 2.81 -27.01 13.87
C GLU A 265 1.56 -26.53 13.15
N LEU A 266 1.57 -25.29 12.66
CA LEU A 266 0.44 -24.71 11.95
C LEU A 266 0.23 -25.38 10.58
N CYS A 267 1.25 -25.43 9.74
CA CYS A 267 1.12 -25.80 8.32
C CYS A 267 1.96 -27.03 7.92
N GLY A 268 2.62 -27.72 8.87
CA GLY A 268 3.51 -28.84 8.55
C GLY A 268 4.83 -28.43 7.90
N LEU A 269 5.14 -27.13 7.90
CA LEU A 269 6.29 -26.55 7.20
C LEU A 269 7.48 -26.40 8.16
N SER A 270 8.42 -27.36 8.12
CA SER A 270 9.61 -27.33 8.97
C SER A 270 10.62 -26.26 8.55
N PRO A 271 11.48 -25.75 9.48
CA PRO A 271 12.53 -24.81 9.13
C PRO A 271 13.49 -25.32 8.04
N GLU A 272 13.80 -26.62 8.04
CA GLU A 272 14.64 -27.24 7.02
C GLU A 272 13.94 -27.27 5.66
N SER A 273 12.62 -27.48 5.64
CA SER A 273 11.83 -27.42 4.41
C SER A 273 11.77 -26.02 3.85
N ILE A 274 11.61 -25.00 4.71
CA ILE A 274 11.67 -23.59 4.31
C ILE A 274 13.05 -23.29 3.70
N ALA A 275 14.12 -23.60 4.41
CA ALA A 275 15.48 -23.35 3.96
C ALA A 275 15.78 -24.03 2.62
N SER A 276 15.45 -25.31 2.48
CA SER A 276 15.68 -26.07 1.24
C SER A 276 14.85 -25.56 0.07
N GLN A 277 13.59 -25.17 0.28
CA GLN A 277 12.74 -24.60 -0.76
C GLN A 277 13.21 -23.21 -1.18
N THR A 278 13.61 -22.36 -0.23
CA THR A 278 14.22 -21.06 -0.48
C THR A 278 15.51 -21.21 -1.28
N GLU A 279 16.44 -22.06 -0.84
CA GLU A 279 17.69 -22.36 -1.53
C GLU A 279 17.42 -22.83 -2.97
N SER A 280 16.51 -23.79 -3.16
CA SER A 280 16.13 -24.27 -4.50
C SER A 280 15.61 -23.17 -5.43
N ILE A 281 14.82 -22.23 -4.90
CA ILE A 281 14.28 -21.11 -5.68
C ILE A 281 15.37 -20.11 -6.05
N LEU A 282 16.27 -19.81 -5.11
CA LEU A 282 17.39 -18.90 -5.30
C LEU A 282 18.46 -19.51 -6.24
N GLU A 283 18.78 -20.78 -6.08
CA GLU A 283 19.63 -21.54 -7.01
C GLU A 283 19.05 -21.56 -8.42
N LEU A 284 17.74 -21.78 -8.58
CA LEU A 284 17.09 -21.71 -9.89
C LEU A 284 17.23 -20.31 -10.51
N LYS A 285 17.14 -19.24 -9.71
CA LYS A 285 17.38 -17.87 -10.20
C LYS A 285 18.83 -17.69 -10.67
N ASN A 286 19.80 -18.15 -9.89
CA ASN A 286 21.22 -18.10 -10.28
C ASN A 286 21.51 -18.96 -11.52
N GLN A 287 20.89 -20.14 -11.63
CA GLN A 287 20.95 -20.98 -12.83
C GLN A 287 20.37 -20.26 -14.05
N LYS A 288 19.25 -19.53 -13.93
CA LYS A 288 18.70 -18.74 -15.05
C LYS A 288 19.66 -17.64 -15.52
N VAL A 289 20.40 -17.00 -14.61
CA VAL A 289 21.45 -16.03 -14.98
C VAL A 289 22.56 -16.73 -15.74
N GLU A 290 23.08 -17.84 -15.23
CA GLU A 290 24.12 -18.62 -15.89
C GLU A 290 23.67 -19.17 -17.25
N GLU A 291 22.42 -19.65 -17.37
CA GLU A 291 21.83 -20.06 -18.65
C GLU A 291 21.73 -18.90 -19.64
N ARG A 292 21.39 -17.69 -19.18
CA ARG A 292 21.39 -16.49 -20.03
C ARG A 292 22.81 -16.17 -20.51
N LEU A 293 23.79 -16.18 -19.61
CA LEU A 293 25.19 -15.94 -19.94
C LEU A 293 25.75 -17.00 -20.90
N GLU A 294 25.34 -18.26 -20.72
CA GLU A 294 25.70 -19.36 -21.62
C GLU A 294 25.07 -19.18 -23.00
N LYS A 295 23.80 -18.77 -23.08
CA LYS A 295 23.17 -18.43 -24.36
C LYS A 295 23.90 -17.28 -25.07
N ILE A 296 24.27 -16.23 -24.36
CA ILE A 296 25.08 -15.12 -24.88
C ILE A 296 26.41 -15.65 -25.42
N ARG A 297 27.07 -16.54 -24.67
CA ARG A 297 28.33 -17.18 -25.08
C ARG A 297 28.16 -18.01 -26.35
N GLN A 298 27.12 -18.83 -26.44
CA GLN A 298 26.84 -19.66 -27.62
C GLN A 298 26.53 -18.81 -28.86
N GLN A 299 25.69 -17.79 -28.72
CA GLN A 299 25.43 -16.82 -29.78
C GLN A 299 26.72 -16.15 -30.25
N GLY A 300 27.59 -15.77 -29.31
CA GLY A 300 28.92 -15.25 -29.60
C GLY A 300 29.78 -16.19 -30.43
N ILE A 301 29.85 -17.46 -30.03
CA ILE A 301 30.59 -18.51 -30.75
C ILE A 301 30.06 -18.66 -32.17
N GLU A 302 28.74 -18.71 -32.36
CA GLU A 302 28.12 -18.82 -33.68
C GLU A 302 28.42 -17.61 -34.59
N ILE A 303 28.31 -16.39 -34.06
CA ILE A 303 28.60 -15.17 -34.82
C ILE A 303 30.08 -15.13 -35.22
N ILE A 304 30.99 -15.53 -34.33
CA ILE A 304 32.43 -15.64 -34.62
C ILE A 304 32.68 -16.68 -35.71
N LYS A 305 32.05 -17.86 -35.64
CA LYS A 305 32.15 -18.91 -36.67
C LYS A 305 31.68 -18.37 -38.03
N LYS A 306 30.45 -17.83 -38.10
CA LYS A 306 29.89 -17.22 -39.33
C LYS A 306 30.77 -16.10 -39.90
N THR A 307 31.44 -15.33 -39.05
CA THR A 307 32.34 -14.25 -39.49
C THR A 307 33.63 -14.80 -40.10
N ARG A 308 34.20 -15.85 -39.51
CA ARG A 308 35.38 -16.56 -40.05
C ARG A 308 35.07 -17.28 -41.36
N ASP A 309 33.90 -17.91 -41.48
CA ASP A 309 33.45 -18.57 -42.70
C ASP A 309 33.29 -17.57 -43.87
N LYS A 310 32.98 -16.30 -43.55
CA LYS A 310 32.96 -15.17 -44.50
C LYS A 310 34.35 -14.55 -44.76
N GLY A 311 35.44 -15.18 -44.32
CA GLY A 311 36.82 -14.75 -44.55
C GLY A 311 37.27 -13.52 -43.76
N ARG A 312 36.48 -13.03 -42.79
CA ARG A 312 36.83 -11.87 -41.97
C ARG A 312 37.56 -12.31 -40.69
N LYS A 313 38.70 -11.66 -40.41
CA LYS A 313 39.49 -11.91 -39.17
C LYS A 313 38.87 -11.26 -37.92
N THR A 314 38.06 -10.23 -38.08
CA THR A 314 37.44 -9.46 -36.99
C THR A 314 35.94 -9.25 -37.22
N LEU A 315 35.20 -9.10 -36.12
CA LEU A 315 33.77 -8.77 -36.16
C LEU A 315 33.57 -7.35 -36.71
N PRO A 316 32.44 -7.07 -37.41
CA PRO A 316 32.08 -5.71 -37.81
C PRO A 316 31.95 -4.80 -36.59
N LYS A 317 32.35 -3.52 -36.71
CA LYS A 317 32.20 -2.53 -35.62
C LYS A 317 30.75 -2.32 -35.16
N ASN A 318 29.78 -2.58 -36.03
CA ASN A 318 28.34 -2.45 -35.74
C ASN A 318 27.68 -3.81 -35.42
N SER A 319 28.47 -4.79 -34.97
CA SER A 319 27.91 -6.07 -34.56
C SER A 319 27.08 -5.90 -33.29
N GLU A 320 25.91 -6.54 -33.23
CA GLU A 320 25.09 -6.59 -32.01
C GLU A 320 25.81 -7.30 -30.85
N PHE A 321 26.87 -8.03 -31.16
CA PHE A 321 27.69 -8.80 -30.24
C PHE A 321 29.17 -8.52 -30.47
N ILE A 322 29.90 -8.16 -29.41
CA ILE A 322 31.34 -7.92 -29.42
C ILE A 322 32.00 -8.70 -28.28
N LEU A 323 33.00 -9.52 -28.62
CA LEU A 323 33.85 -10.21 -27.65
C LEU A 323 35.06 -9.34 -27.29
N LEU A 324 35.22 -9.05 -26.01
CA LEU A 324 36.33 -8.29 -25.45
C LEU A 324 37.20 -9.21 -24.59
N ARG A 325 38.51 -9.01 -24.67
CA ARG A 325 39.48 -9.76 -23.86
C ARG A 325 40.45 -8.85 -23.14
N ASP A 326 40.72 -9.17 -21.88
CA ASP A 326 41.73 -8.54 -21.02
C ASP A 326 41.79 -7.01 -21.20
N ARG A 327 42.86 -6.49 -21.83
CA ARG A 327 43.14 -5.06 -22.02
C ARG A 327 42.07 -4.29 -22.82
N GLN A 328 41.21 -4.99 -23.56
CA GLN A 328 40.11 -4.37 -24.31
C GLN A 328 38.93 -4.01 -23.39
N ILE A 329 38.80 -4.69 -22.24
CA ILE A 329 37.61 -4.61 -21.40
C ILE A 329 37.49 -3.23 -20.74
N ARG A 330 38.55 -2.76 -20.08
CA ARG A 330 38.52 -1.50 -19.33
C ARG A 330 38.26 -0.27 -20.21
N PRO A 331 38.93 -0.08 -21.38
CA PRO A 331 38.61 1.03 -22.27
C PRO A 331 37.17 0.99 -22.78
N GLU A 332 36.67 -0.21 -23.14
CA GLU A 332 35.31 -0.36 -23.64
C GLU A 332 34.26 -0.09 -22.55
N PHE A 333 34.50 -0.56 -21.32
CA PHE A 333 33.68 -0.25 -20.15
C PHE A 333 33.57 1.25 -19.93
N LEU A 334 34.70 1.95 -19.81
CA LEU A 334 34.70 3.41 -19.60
C LEU A 334 34.05 4.16 -20.76
N SER A 335 34.28 3.72 -22.01
CA SER A 335 33.64 4.33 -23.17
C SER A 335 32.12 4.13 -23.18
N THR A 336 31.65 2.97 -22.72
CA THR A 336 30.23 2.63 -22.63
C THR A 336 29.54 3.44 -21.54
N LEU A 337 30.18 3.63 -20.38
CA LEU A 337 29.67 4.52 -19.33
C LEU A 337 29.60 5.98 -19.80
N LYS A 338 30.66 6.47 -20.47
CA LYS A 338 30.71 7.85 -21.03
C LYS A 338 29.60 8.14 -22.05
N ALA A 339 29.04 7.10 -22.67
CA ALA A 339 27.96 7.21 -23.65
C ALA A 339 26.56 7.14 -23.01
N ALA A 340 26.45 6.92 -21.70
CA ALA A 340 25.17 6.84 -21.01
C ALA A 340 24.43 8.18 -21.05
N THR A 341 23.11 8.10 -21.19
CA THR A 341 22.21 9.24 -21.33
C THR A 341 21.05 9.21 -20.34
N GLN A 342 20.70 8.04 -19.81
CA GLN A 342 19.54 7.82 -18.93
C GLN A 342 19.93 7.14 -17.63
N GLN A 343 20.48 5.94 -17.70
CA GLN A 343 20.73 5.12 -16.52
C GLN A 343 21.89 4.15 -16.70
N ILE A 344 22.59 3.89 -15.61
CA ILE A 344 23.64 2.87 -15.50
C ILE A 344 23.29 1.96 -14.33
N LEU A 345 23.19 0.65 -14.60
CA LEU A 345 23.07 -0.37 -13.57
C LEU A 345 24.34 -1.21 -13.58
N ILE A 346 24.98 -1.38 -12.43
CA ILE A 346 26.17 -2.22 -12.28
C ILE A 346 25.89 -3.26 -11.21
N TYR A 347 26.17 -4.52 -11.51
CA TYR A 347 26.32 -5.56 -10.51
C TYR A 347 27.75 -6.08 -10.53
N SER A 348 28.46 -5.98 -9.40
CA SER A 348 29.82 -6.48 -9.25
C SER A 348 29.95 -7.14 -7.88
N PRO A 349 30.37 -8.42 -7.79
CA PRO A 349 30.39 -9.13 -6.50
C PRO A 349 31.25 -8.42 -5.46
N TRP A 350 32.35 -7.80 -5.91
CA TRP A 350 33.25 -7.01 -5.08
C TRP A 350 33.45 -5.60 -5.63
N VAL A 351 33.65 -4.65 -4.72
CA VAL A 351 33.89 -3.23 -4.98
C VAL A 351 35.10 -2.78 -4.17
N THR A 352 36.11 -2.18 -4.80
CA THR A 352 37.36 -1.77 -4.14
C THR A 352 37.82 -0.37 -4.55
N GLU A 353 38.62 0.26 -3.69
CA GLU A 353 39.27 1.55 -3.95
C GLU A 353 40.24 1.51 -5.16
N GLU A 354 40.65 0.32 -5.59
CA GLU A 354 41.46 0.17 -6.80
C GLU A 354 40.69 0.64 -8.03
N VAL A 355 39.39 0.37 -8.14
CA VAL A 355 38.62 0.81 -9.31
C VAL A 355 37.83 2.08 -9.03
N VAL A 356 37.32 2.24 -7.81
CA VAL A 356 36.57 3.42 -7.37
C VAL A 356 37.55 4.50 -6.91
N ASP A 357 38.34 4.97 -7.88
CA ASP A 357 39.29 6.07 -7.72
C ASP A 357 38.65 7.43 -8.06
N GLU A 358 39.44 8.48 -7.89
CA GLU A 358 38.99 9.86 -8.13
C GLU A 358 38.58 10.11 -9.59
N GLU A 359 39.25 9.49 -10.58
CA GLU A 359 38.89 9.64 -11.99
C GLU A 359 37.53 8.98 -12.28
N PHE A 360 37.27 7.83 -11.66
CA PHE A 360 35.99 7.13 -11.76
C PHE A 360 34.86 7.93 -11.10
N ILE A 361 35.08 8.49 -9.91
CA ILE A 361 34.10 9.36 -9.24
C ILE A 361 33.78 10.59 -10.11
N GLN A 362 34.80 11.27 -10.65
CA GLN A 362 34.60 12.43 -11.53
C GLN A 362 33.84 12.07 -12.81
N LEU A 363 34.09 10.88 -13.38
CA LEU A 363 33.31 10.37 -14.51
C LEU A 363 31.83 10.22 -14.14
N LEU A 364 31.54 9.55 -13.02
CA LEU A 364 30.17 9.33 -12.56
C LEU A 364 29.46 10.65 -12.22
N GLN A 365 30.14 11.59 -11.56
CA GLN A 365 29.60 12.92 -11.26
C GLN A 365 29.27 13.71 -12.54
N LYS A 366 30.11 13.62 -13.57
CA LYS A 366 29.82 14.25 -14.87
C LYS A 366 28.56 13.67 -15.52
N LEU A 367 28.35 12.36 -15.39
CA LEU A 367 27.16 11.69 -15.91
C LEU A 367 25.91 12.09 -15.10
N ALA A 368 26.01 12.13 -13.77
CA ALA A 368 24.95 12.61 -12.88
C ALA A 368 24.50 14.03 -13.22
N ASN A 369 25.45 14.94 -13.46
CA ASN A 369 25.15 16.32 -13.89
C ASN A 369 24.37 16.39 -15.21
N ASN A 370 24.48 15.37 -16.07
CA ASN A 370 23.74 15.27 -17.33
C ASN A 370 22.41 14.52 -17.21
N GLY A 371 21.97 14.16 -16.01
CA GLY A 371 20.71 13.45 -15.78
C GLY A 371 20.86 11.95 -15.53
N VAL A 372 22.05 11.37 -15.73
CA VAL A 372 22.22 9.91 -15.68
C VAL A 372 22.14 9.41 -14.25
N TRP A 373 21.24 8.47 -13.99
CA TRP A 373 21.16 7.75 -12.73
C TRP A 373 22.13 6.57 -12.69
N ILE A 374 22.70 6.29 -11.52
CA ILE A 374 23.65 5.18 -11.33
C ILE A 374 23.23 4.33 -10.14
N LEU A 375 22.94 3.05 -10.37
CA LEU A 375 22.69 2.07 -9.33
C LEU A 375 23.77 0.99 -9.36
N ILE A 376 24.31 0.67 -8.18
CA ILE A 376 25.37 -0.31 -8.00
C ILE A 376 24.92 -1.36 -6.97
N GLY A 377 24.87 -2.62 -7.40
CA GLY A 377 24.64 -3.77 -6.55
C GLY A 377 25.94 -4.54 -6.33
N TYR A 378 26.16 -5.03 -5.11
CA TYR A 378 27.29 -5.89 -4.79
C TYR A 378 26.93 -7.00 -3.79
N GLY A 379 27.87 -7.91 -3.57
CA GLY A 379 27.71 -9.04 -2.64
C GLY A 379 27.59 -10.37 -3.37
N ILE A 380 28.27 -11.37 -2.82
CA ILE A 380 28.31 -12.74 -3.35
C ILE A 380 27.86 -13.78 -2.32
N ALA A 381 28.07 -13.48 -1.04
CA ALA A 381 27.61 -14.31 0.05
C ALA A 381 26.08 -14.26 0.18
N GLU A 382 25.50 -15.30 0.77
CA GLU A 382 24.07 -15.37 1.07
C GLU A 382 23.68 -14.31 2.10
N LYS A 383 24.55 -14.07 3.09
CA LYS A 383 24.38 -13.04 4.11
C LYS A 383 25.53 -12.04 4.10
N GLN A 384 25.24 -10.79 4.43
CA GLN A 384 26.24 -9.71 4.34
C GLN A 384 27.40 -9.92 5.31
N GLU A 385 27.11 -10.40 6.52
CA GLU A 385 28.09 -10.73 7.56
C GLU A 385 29.05 -11.88 7.18
N GLU A 386 28.68 -12.70 6.20
CA GLU A 386 29.49 -13.82 5.69
C GLU A 386 30.38 -13.39 4.51
N GLU A 387 30.29 -12.14 4.08
CA GLU A 387 31.06 -11.62 2.96
C GLU A 387 32.57 -11.65 3.28
N THR A 388 33.30 -12.52 2.59
CA THR A 388 34.75 -12.66 2.79
C THR A 388 35.56 -11.44 2.33
N LYS A 389 34.96 -10.59 1.49
CA LYS A 389 35.57 -9.36 0.96
C LYS A 389 34.58 -8.20 1.03
N PRO A 390 34.29 -7.69 2.24
CA PRO A 390 33.36 -6.58 2.40
C PRO A 390 33.92 -5.31 1.75
N MET A 391 33.01 -4.46 1.29
CA MET A 391 33.36 -3.14 0.79
C MET A 391 33.91 -2.27 1.93
N SER A 392 34.98 -1.53 1.67
CA SER A 392 35.51 -0.53 2.60
C SER A 392 34.52 0.64 2.74
N PRO A 393 34.21 1.12 3.96
CA PRO A 393 33.34 2.28 4.17
C PRO A 393 33.80 3.52 3.38
N LYS A 394 35.11 3.69 3.16
CA LYS A 394 35.65 4.80 2.36
C LYS A 394 35.20 4.79 0.90
N VAL A 395 34.96 3.60 0.34
CA VAL A 395 34.45 3.45 -1.04
C VAL A 395 33.00 3.90 -1.10
N GLU A 396 32.22 3.49 -0.09
CA GLU A 396 30.83 3.89 0.06
C GLU A 396 30.72 5.40 0.18
N ASP A 397 31.48 6.01 1.10
CA ASP A 397 31.51 7.46 1.30
C ASP A 397 31.81 8.21 0.00
N LYS A 398 32.80 7.76 -0.78
CA LYS A 398 33.15 8.34 -2.08
C LYS A 398 31.99 8.28 -3.07
N LEU A 399 31.32 7.13 -3.18
CA LEU A 399 30.19 6.99 -4.09
C LEU A 399 28.99 7.85 -3.66
N LEU A 400 28.75 7.97 -2.36
CA LEU A 400 27.69 8.81 -1.79
C LEU A 400 27.94 10.32 -1.95
N THR A 401 29.16 10.74 -2.32
CA THR A 401 29.44 12.13 -2.72
C THR A 401 28.88 12.49 -4.08
N ILE A 402 28.48 11.50 -4.90
CA ILE A 402 27.98 11.75 -6.26
C ILE A 402 26.53 12.21 -6.19
N ARG A 403 26.29 13.49 -6.50
CA ARG A 403 24.98 14.15 -6.34
C ARG A 403 24.41 14.65 -7.65
N THR A 404 23.09 14.74 -7.75
CA THR A 404 22.43 15.47 -8.85
C THR A 404 22.61 16.97 -8.65
N PRO A 405 22.38 17.80 -9.69
CA PRO A 405 22.29 19.25 -9.52
C PRO A 405 21.27 19.72 -8.47
N GLU A 406 20.25 18.91 -8.19
CA GLU A 406 19.23 19.12 -7.15
C GLU A 406 19.60 18.51 -5.78
N ASP A 407 20.86 18.10 -5.62
CA ASP A 407 21.43 17.53 -4.38
C ASP A 407 20.84 16.18 -3.94
N LEU A 408 20.31 15.39 -4.88
CA LEU A 408 19.90 14.00 -4.62
C LEU A 408 21.07 13.03 -4.80
N PRO A 409 21.11 11.89 -4.08
CA PRO A 409 22.06 10.81 -4.35
C PRO A 409 21.93 10.29 -5.78
N ALA A 410 22.87 10.67 -6.67
CA ALA A 410 22.81 10.28 -8.08
C ALA A 410 23.43 8.92 -8.35
N ALA A 411 24.42 8.54 -7.54
CA ALA A 411 24.95 7.19 -7.49
C ALA A 411 24.57 6.56 -6.14
N GLN A 412 23.95 5.39 -6.21
CA GLN A 412 23.58 4.63 -5.02
C GLN A 412 24.20 3.24 -5.09
N ILE A 413 24.69 2.76 -3.95
CA ILE A 413 25.36 1.47 -3.84
C ILE A 413 24.71 0.67 -2.70
N PHE A 414 24.37 -0.58 -2.99
CA PHE A 414 23.66 -1.45 -2.07
C PHE A 414 24.24 -2.86 -2.07
N TRP A 415 24.33 -3.46 -0.88
CA TRP A 415 24.55 -4.90 -0.78
C TRP A 415 23.24 -5.59 -1.17
N LEU A 416 23.28 -6.36 -2.24
CA LEU A 416 22.17 -7.14 -2.76
C LEU A 416 22.42 -8.65 -2.63
N GLY A 417 23.66 -9.07 -2.36
CA GLY A 417 24.00 -10.44 -1.98
C GLY A 417 23.75 -11.52 -3.03
N ASN A 418 24.12 -12.75 -2.69
CA ASN A 418 23.68 -14.00 -3.33
C ASN A 418 23.77 -14.02 -4.88
N SER A 419 24.78 -13.38 -5.47
CA SER A 419 24.96 -13.40 -6.92
C SER A 419 26.41 -13.26 -7.33
N HIS A 420 26.81 -14.17 -8.22
CA HIS A 420 28.08 -14.11 -8.94
C HIS A 420 28.02 -13.23 -10.19
N ALA A 421 26.88 -12.57 -10.46
CA ALA A 421 26.69 -11.76 -11.65
C ALA A 421 27.77 -10.69 -11.77
N LYS A 422 28.20 -10.43 -12.99
CA LYS A 422 29.15 -9.35 -13.34
C LYS A 422 28.58 -8.67 -14.55
N GLU A 423 27.63 -7.79 -14.31
CA GLU A 423 26.80 -7.20 -15.36
C GLU A 423 26.81 -5.68 -15.27
N VAL A 424 26.85 -5.04 -16.43
CA VAL A 424 26.70 -3.60 -16.58
C VAL A 424 25.66 -3.35 -17.65
N LEU A 425 24.63 -2.58 -17.31
CA LEU A 425 23.58 -2.16 -18.22
C LEU A 425 23.58 -0.66 -18.36
N VAL A 426 23.54 -0.19 -19.60
CA VAL A 426 23.48 1.25 -19.93
C VAL A 426 22.27 1.53 -20.80
N ASP A 427 21.43 2.45 -20.34
CA ASP A 427 20.24 2.99 -21.03
C ASP A 427 19.28 1.94 -21.58
N ARG A 428 19.23 0.75 -20.96
CA ARG A 428 18.49 -0.43 -21.46
C ARG A 428 18.82 -0.78 -22.93
N LYS A 429 20.04 -0.45 -23.38
CA LYS A 429 20.50 -0.61 -24.78
C LYS A 429 21.78 -1.42 -24.90
N ILE A 430 22.67 -1.32 -23.90
CA ILE A 430 23.96 -2.00 -23.92
C ILE A 430 24.07 -2.84 -22.66
N HIS A 431 24.36 -4.12 -22.85
CA HIS A 431 24.68 -5.06 -21.78
C HIS A 431 26.14 -5.49 -21.90
N LEU A 432 26.92 -5.31 -20.85
CA LEU A 432 28.24 -5.91 -20.69
C LEU A 432 28.17 -7.02 -19.65
N SER A 433 28.60 -8.22 -19.99
CA SER A 433 28.66 -9.34 -19.03
C SER A 433 29.85 -10.25 -19.27
N GLY A 434 30.29 -10.98 -18.25
CA GLY A 434 31.38 -11.94 -18.41
C GLY A 434 32.08 -12.28 -17.09
N SER A 435 33.36 -12.61 -17.17
CA SER A 435 34.16 -13.01 -15.99
C SER A 435 34.79 -11.81 -15.26
N HIS A 436 34.86 -10.65 -15.90
CA HIS A 436 35.54 -9.46 -15.40
C HIS A 436 34.79 -8.79 -14.24
N ASN A 437 35.45 -8.59 -13.10
CA ASN A 437 34.86 -7.87 -11.97
C ASN A 437 34.97 -6.35 -12.15
N TRP A 438 33.85 -5.71 -12.49
CA TRP A 438 33.78 -4.32 -12.94
C TRP A 438 34.32 -3.28 -11.94
N LEU A 439 34.16 -3.53 -10.65
CA LEU A 439 34.48 -2.56 -9.59
C LEU A 439 35.58 -3.01 -8.64
N SER A 440 36.26 -4.13 -8.94
CA SER A 440 37.38 -4.62 -8.10
C SER A 440 38.62 -5.05 -8.87
N TYR A 441 38.61 -4.97 -10.20
CA TYR A 441 39.76 -5.30 -11.02
C TYR A 441 39.88 -4.35 -12.23
N ARG A 442 40.99 -3.60 -12.32
CA ARG A 442 41.25 -2.66 -13.43
C ARG A 442 41.64 -3.35 -14.74
N GLY A 443 42.03 -4.62 -14.72
CA GLY A 443 42.55 -5.31 -15.91
C GLY A 443 44.00 -4.95 -16.27
N ASP A 444 44.74 -4.33 -15.36
CA ASP A 444 46.11 -3.83 -15.53
C ASP A 444 47.20 -4.78 -14.97
N ARG A 445 46.81 -5.85 -14.26
CA ARG A 445 47.70 -6.91 -13.76
C ARG A 445 47.97 -7.98 -14.84
N ASN A 446 48.82 -8.98 -14.54
CA ASN A 446 49.12 -10.12 -15.41
C ASN A 446 47.86 -10.73 -16.07
N PHE A 447 47.99 -11.19 -17.33
CA PHE A 447 46.89 -11.75 -18.12
C PHE A 447 46.14 -12.84 -17.36
N ARG A 448 44.87 -12.57 -17.02
CA ARG A 448 43.98 -13.54 -16.34
C ARG A 448 43.08 -14.29 -17.30
N GLY A 449 43.05 -13.89 -18.58
CA GLY A 449 42.17 -14.49 -19.59
C GLY A 449 40.73 -14.03 -19.41
N GLU A 450 40.53 -12.82 -18.90
CA GLU A 450 39.19 -12.28 -18.66
C GLU A 450 38.44 -12.10 -19.98
N THR A 451 37.16 -12.46 -19.97
CA THR A 451 36.30 -12.35 -21.14
C THR A 451 35.04 -11.55 -20.79
N THR A 452 34.69 -10.63 -21.68
CA THR A 452 33.46 -9.84 -21.60
C THR A 452 32.75 -9.85 -22.95
N TYR A 453 31.43 -9.93 -22.90
CA TYR A 453 30.53 -9.79 -24.02
C TYR A 453 29.83 -8.43 -23.94
N LYS A 454 29.94 -7.64 -24.99
CA LYS A 454 29.11 -6.45 -25.20
C LYS A 454 27.98 -6.81 -26.15
N VAL A 455 26.76 -6.71 -25.66
CA VAL A 455 25.53 -7.08 -26.38
C VAL A 455 24.62 -5.86 -26.49
N THR A 456 24.04 -5.67 -27.67
CA THR A 456 23.04 -4.62 -27.96
C THR A 456 21.73 -5.20 -28.52
N ASN A 457 21.63 -6.53 -28.57
CA ASN A 457 20.42 -7.24 -28.91
C ASN A 457 19.31 -6.96 -27.88
N ALA A 458 18.16 -6.47 -28.35
CA ALA A 458 17.08 -5.97 -27.50
C ALA A 458 16.55 -7.00 -26.50
N ASP A 459 16.32 -8.25 -26.91
CA ASP A 459 15.75 -9.28 -26.03
C ASP A 459 16.71 -9.65 -24.90
N THR A 460 18.00 -9.75 -25.23
CA THR A 460 19.05 -10.07 -24.25
C THR A 460 19.23 -8.93 -23.25
N VAL A 461 19.25 -7.69 -23.75
CA VAL A 461 19.38 -6.50 -22.91
C VAL A 461 18.15 -6.33 -22.02
N LYS A 462 16.94 -6.57 -22.54
CA LYS A 462 15.69 -6.55 -21.78
C LYS A 462 15.71 -7.58 -20.65
N SER A 463 16.08 -8.83 -20.94
CA SER A 463 16.17 -9.88 -19.91
C SER A 463 17.22 -9.54 -18.82
N ALA A 464 18.36 -8.98 -19.20
CA ALA A 464 19.34 -8.48 -18.22
C ALA A 464 18.76 -7.35 -17.37
N TYR A 465 18.01 -6.45 -17.99
CA TYR A 465 17.43 -5.29 -17.32
C TYR A 465 16.36 -5.71 -16.32
N GLU A 466 15.44 -6.60 -16.71
CA GLU A 466 14.40 -7.14 -15.82
C GLU A 466 15.01 -7.82 -14.59
N TYR A 467 16.10 -8.58 -14.76
CA TYR A 467 16.81 -9.20 -13.64
C TYR A 467 17.37 -8.16 -12.66
N LEU A 468 18.15 -7.18 -13.15
CA LEU A 468 18.74 -6.16 -12.26
C LEU A 468 17.68 -5.24 -11.67
N GLN A 469 16.68 -4.85 -12.46
CA GLN A 469 15.56 -4.04 -12.00
C GLN A 469 14.87 -4.70 -10.81
N ALA A 470 14.52 -5.99 -10.90
CA ALA A 470 13.84 -6.69 -9.82
C ALA A 470 14.62 -6.65 -8.49
N ARG A 471 15.96 -6.79 -8.54
CA ARG A 471 16.79 -6.73 -7.31
C ARG A 471 16.85 -5.33 -6.70
N PHE A 472 17.01 -4.30 -7.53
CA PHE A 472 17.01 -2.92 -7.03
C PHE A 472 15.63 -2.49 -6.56
N GLN A 473 14.58 -2.93 -7.24
CA GLN A 473 13.19 -2.62 -6.86
C GLN A 473 12.85 -3.25 -5.51
N SER A 474 13.17 -4.53 -5.29
CA SER A 474 13.06 -5.17 -3.98
C SER A 474 13.71 -4.35 -2.88
N HIS A 475 14.96 -3.95 -3.11
CA HIS A 475 15.69 -3.18 -2.13
C HIS A 475 15.02 -1.83 -1.85
N ALA A 476 14.47 -1.16 -2.87
CA ALA A 476 13.72 0.07 -2.71
C ALA A 476 12.43 -0.13 -1.90
N GLU A 477 11.71 -1.22 -2.13
CA GLU A 477 10.47 -1.58 -1.42
C GLU A 477 10.76 -1.85 0.07
N ASN A 478 11.80 -2.64 0.40
CA ASN A 478 12.23 -2.83 1.80
C ASN A 478 12.68 -1.53 2.49
N LEU A 479 13.42 -0.67 1.78
CA LEU A 479 13.81 0.64 2.30
C LEU A 479 12.58 1.52 2.56
N TRP A 480 11.58 1.45 1.69
CA TRP A 480 10.34 2.19 1.82
C TRP A 480 9.49 1.70 2.99
N GLU A 481 9.26 0.39 3.11
CA GLU A 481 8.54 -0.23 4.24
C GLU A 481 9.19 0.18 5.58
N SER A 482 10.52 0.11 5.64
CA SER A 482 11.30 0.54 6.80
C SER A 482 11.18 2.04 7.06
N ALA A 483 11.19 2.85 6.00
CA ALA A 483 11.04 4.30 6.10
C ALA A 483 9.67 4.69 6.64
N VAL A 484 8.59 4.09 6.12
CA VAL A 484 7.21 4.33 6.56
C VAL A 484 7.04 3.92 8.03
N SER A 485 7.51 2.73 8.39
CA SER A 485 7.38 2.21 9.76
C SER A 485 8.11 3.06 10.79
N ASN A 486 9.26 3.63 10.44
CA ASN A 486 10.12 4.40 11.35
C ASN A 486 10.05 5.92 11.14
N GLN A 487 9.25 6.40 10.19
CA GLN A 487 9.24 7.79 9.71
C GLN A 487 10.64 8.29 9.29
N ASP A 488 11.46 7.43 8.70
CA ASP A 488 12.84 7.75 8.28
C ASP A 488 12.87 8.37 6.87
N ILE A 489 12.95 9.69 6.82
CA ILE A 489 13.04 10.48 5.59
C ILE A 489 14.26 10.08 4.74
N ASN A 490 15.40 9.71 5.33
CA ASN A 490 16.60 9.38 4.56
C ASN A 490 16.45 8.05 3.82
N LEU A 491 15.83 7.05 4.45
CA LEU A 491 15.52 5.78 3.79
C LEU A 491 14.49 5.99 2.68
N ALA A 492 13.48 6.82 2.91
CA ALA A 492 12.49 7.17 1.89
C ALA A 492 13.13 7.86 0.68
N ILE A 493 14.03 8.84 0.89
CA ILE A 493 14.75 9.52 -0.20
C ILE A 493 15.54 8.51 -1.04
N LYS A 494 16.23 7.55 -0.42
CA LYS A 494 16.97 6.50 -1.14
C LYS A 494 16.01 5.69 -2.03
N SER A 495 14.89 5.24 -1.48
CA SER A 495 13.88 4.49 -2.22
C SER A 495 13.34 5.30 -3.43
N LEU A 496 12.96 6.56 -3.22
CA LEU A 496 12.51 7.47 -4.29
C LEU A 496 13.56 7.64 -5.40
N CYS A 497 14.84 7.75 -5.04
CA CYS A 497 15.92 7.84 -6.00
C CYS A 497 16.14 6.53 -6.77
N ILE A 498 15.95 5.36 -6.13
CA ILE A 498 16.02 4.06 -6.83
C ILE A 498 14.88 3.93 -7.83
N TRP A 499 13.63 4.20 -7.43
CA TRP A 499 12.51 4.19 -8.36
C TRP A 499 12.70 5.19 -9.51
N GLY A 500 13.21 6.38 -9.21
CA GLY A 500 13.64 7.35 -10.21
C GLY A 500 14.62 6.77 -11.23
N ALA A 501 15.71 6.16 -10.75
CA ALA A 501 16.72 5.52 -11.58
C ALA A 501 16.18 4.38 -12.44
N LEU A 502 15.20 3.62 -11.92
CA LEU A 502 14.53 2.54 -12.63
C LEU A 502 13.44 3.02 -13.59
N GLY A 503 13.08 4.31 -13.60
CA GLY A 503 11.99 4.85 -14.41
C GLY A 503 10.61 4.47 -13.86
N LEU A 504 10.51 4.25 -12.55
CA LEU A 504 9.30 3.89 -11.80
C LEU A 504 8.77 5.08 -10.99
N THR A 505 8.90 6.30 -11.52
CA THR A 505 8.47 7.53 -10.82
C THR A 505 6.98 7.58 -10.53
N GLU A 506 6.16 6.86 -11.32
CA GLU A 506 4.72 6.72 -11.05
C GLU A 506 4.45 5.90 -9.79
N ILE A 507 5.16 4.80 -9.59
CA ILE A 507 5.08 4.00 -8.35
C ILE A 507 5.47 4.88 -7.17
N ALA A 508 6.59 5.61 -7.29
CA ALA A 508 7.04 6.54 -6.25
C ALA A 508 5.97 7.60 -5.89
N LEU A 509 5.23 8.13 -6.87
CA LEU A 509 4.14 9.09 -6.62
C LEU A 509 2.95 8.41 -5.93
N GLN A 510 2.58 7.21 -6.35
CA GLN A 510 1.47 6.45 -5.78
C GLN A 510 1.73 6.12 -4.31
N GLU A 511 2.94 5.69 -3.97
CA GLU A 511 3.35 5.40 -2.59
C GLU A 511 3.29 6.64 -1.70
N LEU A 512 3.78 7.79 -2.20
CA LEU A 512 3.67 9.06 -1.49
C LEU A 512 2.21 9.47 -1.24
N GLN A 513 1.34 9.27 -2.23
CA GLN A 513 -0.09 9.57 -2.13
C GLN A 513 -0.80 8.62 -1.16
N TYR A 514 -0.50 7.32 -1.23
CA TYR A 514 -1.09 6.29 -0.39
C TYR A 514 -0.79 6.52 1.09
N HIS A 515 0.46 6.89 1.41
CA HIS A 515 0.88 7.21 2.77
C HIS A 515 0.68 8.68 3.17
N ASN A 516 0.13 9.51 2.27
CA ASN A 516 -0.04 10.96 2.45
C ASN A 516 1.26 11.68 2.92
N TRP A 517 2.41 11.27 2.40
CA TRP A 517 3.72 11.76 2.87
C TRP A 517 4.16 13.02 2.12
N ILE A 518 3.43 14.12 2.34
CA ILE A 518 3.59 15.41 1.64
C ILE A 518 5.01 15.99 1.80
N GLU A 519 5.67 15.73 2.94
CA GLU A 519 7.04 16.20 3.22
C GLU A 519 8.07 15.77 2.15
N LEU A 520 7.84 14.62 1.51
CA LEU A 520 8.72 14.05 0.49
C LEU A 520 8.33 14.46 -0.94
N PHE A 521 7.23 15.18 -1.13
CA PHE A 521 6.80 15.58 -2.46
C PHE A 521 7.83 16.45 -3.21
N PRO A 522 8.52 17.41 -2.56
CA PRO A 522 9.62 18.14 -3.21
C PRO A 522 10.78 17.24 -3.64
N VAL A 523 11.07 16.17 -2.89
CA VAL A 523 12.09 15.19 -3.26
C VAL A 523 11.68 14.48 -4.55
N TRP A 524 10.42 14.04 -4.65
CA TRP A 524 9.91 13.44 -5.87
C TRP A 524 9.98 14.39 -7.08
N LEU A 525 9.70 15.69 -6.90
CA LEU A 525 9.87 16.69 -7.97
C LEU A 525 11.33 16.78 -8.43
N LYS A 526 12.29 16.74 -7.51
CA LYS A 526 13.73 16.70 -7.85
C LYS A 526 14.11 15.42 -8.61
N VAL A 527 13.54 14.26 -8.24
CA VAL A 527 13.70 13.00 -8.99
C VAL A 527 13.18 13.14 -10.42
N VAL A 528 12.01 13.76 -10.59
CA VAL A 528 11.39 13.99 -11.90
C VAL A 528 12.19 14.98 -12.74
N ILE A 529 12.74 16.05 -12.16
CA ILE A 529 13.65 16.97 -12.86
C ILE A 529 14.86 16.22 -13.43
N GLN A 530 15.46 15.32 -12.65
CA GLN A 530 16.57 14.48 -13.12
C GLN A 530 16.13 13.55 -14.26
N GLY A 531 14.95 12.93 -14.16
CA GLY A 531 14.37 12.09 -15.23
C GLY A 531 14.04 12.85 -16.52
N LEU A 532 13.58 14.10 -16.40
CA LEU A 532 13.38 15.01 -17.54
C LEU A 532 14.72 15.38 -18.18
N ARG A 533 15.74 15.69 -17.37
CA ARG A 533 17.10 16.04 -17.85
C ARG A 533 17.72 14.91 -18.68
N SER A 534 17.52 13.66 -18.24
CA SER A 534 18.01 12.46 -18.91
C SER A 534 17.12 11.97 -20.06
N LYS A 535 15.93 12.57 -20.22
CA LYS A 535 14.87 12.14 -21.14
C LYS A 535 14.39 10.71 -20.87
N GLN A 536 14.51 10.25 -19.63
CA GLN A 536 13.84 9.03 -19.17
C GLN A 536 12.34 9.27 -18.99
N ILE A 537 11.96 10.52 -18.66
CA ILE A 537 10.57 10.98 -18.54
C ILE A 537 10.26 11.90 -19.72
N SER A 538 9.16 11.64 -20.44
CA SER A 538 8.70 12.51 -21.51
C SER A 538 7.96 13.73 -20.94
N PRO A 539 8.10 14.95 -21.52
CA PRO A 539 7.34 16.14 -21.09
C PRO A 539 5.81 16.01 -21.13
N ASP A 540 5.29 15.04 -21.87
CA ASP A 540 3.87 14.79 -22.09
C ASP A 540 3.32 13.59 -21.26
N GLU A 541 4.07 13.12 -20.27
CA GLU A 541 3.67 12.00 -19.40
C GLU A 541 2.44 12.35 -18.53
N PRO A 542 1.41 11.49 -18.44
CA PRO A 542 0.23 11.72 -17.60
C PRO A 542 0.52 11.87 -16.10
N ILE A 543 1.71 11.46 -15.66
CA ILE A 543 2.16 11.57 -14.27
C ILE A 543 2.14 13.01 -13.75
N PHE A 544 2.34 14.00 -14.62
CA PHE A 544 2.34 15.41 -14.23
C PHE A 544 0.94 15.89 -13.85
N ASP A 545 -0.10 15.48 -14.57
CA ASP A 545 -1.49 15.81 -14.22
C ASP A 545 -1.86 15.22 -12.85
N LYS A 546 -1.43 13.97 -12.59
CA LYS A 546 -1.63 13.29 -11.30
C LYS A 546 -0.89 13.99 -10.16
N ALA A 547 0.32 14.47 -10.41
CA ALA A 547 1.09 15.20 -9.40
C ALA A 547 0.50 16.59 -9.14
N ILE A 548 0.05 17.31 -10.18
CA ILE A 548 -0.62 18.61 -10.02
C ILE A 548 -1.93 18.47 -9.26
N SER A 549 -2.73 17.43 -9.53
CA SER A 549 -3.98 17.25 -8.81
C SER A 549 -3.75 17.09 -7.30
N TRP A 550 -2.61 16.51 -6.90
CA TRP A 550 -2.21 16.34 -5.51
C TRP A 550 -1.84 17.65 -4.79
N LEU A 551 -1.64 18.76 -5.52
CA LEU A 551 -1.44 20.07 -4.91
C LEU A 551 -2.65 20.51 -4.07
N ASN A 552 -3.86 20.05 -4.39
CA ASN A 552 -5.11 20.47 -3.73
C ASN A 552 -5.14 20.19 -2.22
N ILE A 553 -4.41 19.19 -1.73
CA ILE A 553 -4.32 18.84 -0.30
C ILE A 553 -3.18 19.55 0.43
N VAL A 554 -2.29 20.23 -0.29
CA VAL A 554 -1.12 20.91 0.32
C VAL A 554 -1.56 22.23 0.95
N ASP A 555 -1.21 22.45 2.22
CA ASP A 555 -1.39 23.73 2.91
C ASP A 555 -0.20 24.69 2.67
N LYS A 556 -0.45 25.99 2.71
CA LYS A 556 0.61 27.01 2.66
C LYS A 556 1.50 26.99 3.89
N SER A 557 1.03 26.48 5.02
CA SER A 557 1.80 26.39 6.26
C SER A 557 2.75 25.18 6.31
N GLU A 558 2.77 24.34 5.26
CA GLU A 558 3.68 23.20 5.19
C GLU A 558 5.15 23.63 5.32
N LYS A 559 5.91 22.89 6.12
CA LYS A 559 7.29 23.27 6.48
C LYS A 559 8.22 23.32 5.26
N ASN A 560 7.93 22.52 4.24
CA ASN A 560 8.71 22.37 3.01
C ASN A 560 8.08 23.10 1.81
N ILE A 561 7.18 24.07 2.03
CA ILE A 561 6.46 24.76 0.95
C ILE A 561 7.40 25.46 -0.05
N GLU A 562 8.51 26.04 0.41
CA GLU A 562 9.50 26.69 -0.46
C GLU A 562 10.22 25.68 -1.38
N ASP A 563 10.52 24.49 -0.86
CA ASP A 563 11.09 23.39 -1.64
C ASP A 563 10.07 22.87 -2.68
N LEU A 564 8.78 22.83 -2.32
CA LEU A 564 7.71 22.46 -3.24
C LEU A 564 7.57 23.47 -4.38
N GLN A 565 7.56 24.77 -4.04
CA GLN A 565 7.46 25.85 -5.01
C GLN A 565 8.64 25.82 -6.00
N SER A 566 9.87 25.75 -5.49
CA SER A 566 11.06 25.67 -6.33
C SER A 566 11.11 24.38 -7.15
N GLY A 567 10.67 23.26 -6.58
CA GLY A 567 10.51 21.98 -7.28
C GLY A 567 9.58 22.10 -8.50
N TRP A 568 8.39 22.66 -8.33
CA TRP A 568 7.44 22.83 -9.44
C TRP A 568 7.90 23.83 -10.48
N GLN A 569 8.53 24.94 -10.06
CA GLN A 569 9.19 25.87 -10.98
C GLN A 569 10.23 25.13 -11.83
N GLY A 570 11.07 24.30 -11.22
CA GLY A 570 12.07 23.49 -11.91
C GLY A 570 11.47 22.46 -12.87
N VAL A 571 10.39 21.77 -12.48
CA VAL A 571 9.68 20.82 -13.35
C VAL A 571 9.10 21.53 -14.57
N ILE A 572 8.37 22.63 -14.38
CA ILE A 572 7.78 23.39 -15.49
C ILE A 572 8.88 23.96 -16.40
N GLU A 573 9.99 24.45 -15.84
CA GLU A 573 11.11 24.91 -16.64
C GLU A 573 11.70 23.78 -17.49
N ALA A 574 11.94 22.60 -16.89
CA ALA A 574 12.49 21.43 -17.56
C ALA A 574 11.57 20.94 -18.69
N ILE A 575 10.25 20.88 -18.47
CA ILE A 575 9.25 20.56 -19.49
C ILE A 575 9.29 21.63 -20.59
N ALA A 576 9.25 22.91 -20.25
CA ALA A 576 9.18 24.00 -21.23
C ALA A 576 10.45 24.18 -22.08
N ARG A 577 11.61 23.73 -21.60
CA ARG A 577 12.85 23.64 -22.38
C ARG A 577 12.77 22.57 -23.48
N GLN A 578 12.02 21.49 -23.25
CA GLN A 578 11.87 20.38 -24.19
C GLN A 578 10.63 20.53 -25.10
N ASN A 579 9.48 20.82 -24.50
CA ASN A 579 8.19 21.01 -25.16
C ASN A 579 7.41 22.14 -24.49
N ARG A 580 7.51 23.36 -25.04
CA ARG A 580 6.80 24.53 -24.50
C ARG A 580 5.28 24.35 -24.50
N GLN A 581 4.73 23.65 -25.50
CA GLN A 581 3.29 23.45 -25.59
C GLN A 581 2.80 22.50 -24.50
N ALA A 582 3.56 21.43 -24.20
CA ALA A 582 3.27 20.54 -23.07
C ALA A 582 3.17 21.30 -21.75
N ALA A 583 4.15 22.17 -21.47
CA ALA A 583 4.13 22.99 -20.26
C ALA A 583 2.91 23.93 -20.18
N LEU A 584 2.49 24.51 -21.31
CA LEU A 584 1.29 25.34 -21.37
C LEU A 584 0.01 24.51 -21.17
N SER A 585 -0.07 23.33 -21.77
CA SER A 585 -1.23 22.44 -21.62
C SER A 585 -1.37 21.93 -20.18
N LEU A 586 -0.25 21.64 -19.53
CA LEU A 586 -0.21 21.20 -18.13
C LEU A 586 -0.69 22.31 -17.16
N LEU A 587 -0.40 23.57 -17.47
CA LEU A 587 -0.86 24.75 -16.72
C LEU A 587 -2.26 25.20 -17.16
N ASN A 588 -3.22 24.27 -17.24
CA ASN A 588 -4.63 24.55 -17.48
C ASN A 588 -5.26 25.37 -16.33
N GLU A 589 -6.52 25.78 -16.47
CA GLU A 589 -7.19 26.67 -15.50
C GLU A 589 -7.23 26.11 -14.06
N ALA A 590 -7.38 24.79 -13.88
CA ALA A 590 -7.37 24.17 -12.57
C ALA A 590 -5.95 24.16 -11.97
N ALA A 591 -4.97 23.69 -12.74
CA ALA A 591 -3.57 23.69 -12.35
C ALA A 591 -3.06 25.09 -12.00
N TRP A 592 -3.42 26.09 -12.81
CA TRP A 592 -3.00 27.47 -12.61
C TRP A 592 -3.55 28.06 -11.31
N ARG A 593 -4.79 27.74 -10.94
CA ARG A 593 -5.37 28.17 -9.66
C ARG A 593 -4.55 27.63 -8.48
N GLU A 594 -4.12 26.37 -8.53
CA GLU A 594 -3.26 25.80 -7.49
C GLU A 594 -1.88 26.46 -7.45
N PHE A 595 -1.28 26.75 -8.61
CA PHE A 595 0.01 27.43 -8.68
C PHE A 595 -0.04 28.85 -8.08
N ILE A 596 -1.13 29.58 -8.30
CA ILE A 596 -1.35 30.89 -7.66
C ILE A 596 -1.65 30.72 -6.17
N ARG A 597 -2.48 29.72 -5.79
CA ARG A 597 -2.83 29.45 -4.40
C ARG A 597 -1.57 29.18 -3.59
N LEU A 598 -0.70 28.30 -4.06
CA LEU A 598 0.53 27.89 -3.37
C LEU A 598 1.73 28.81 -3.64
N GLU A 599 1.53 29.94 -4.33
CA GLU A 599 2.57 30.94 -4.60
C GLU A 599 3.77 30.39 -5.40
N ILE A 600 3.56 29.32 -6.17
CA ILE A 600 4.52 28.78 -7.13
C ILE A 600 4.77 29.79 -8.26
N SER A 601 3.74 30.55 -8.62
CA SER A 601 3.82 31.71 -9.51
C SER A 601 3.14 32.92 -8.89
N ALA A 602 3.63 34.12 -9.23
CA ALA A 602 2.89 35.36 -9.03
C ALA A 602 1.57 35.35 -9.83
N LYS A 603 0.67 36.32 -9.57
CA LYS A 603 -0.64 36.53 -10.24
C LYS A 603 -0.53 36.95 -11.72
N ASP A 604 0.34 36.31 -12.48
CA ASP A 604 0.58 36.47 -13.92
C ASP A 604 -0.15 35.36 -14.72
N THR A 605 0.15 35.24 -16.02
CA THR A 605 -0.38 34.16 -16.88
C THR A 605 0.63 33.02 -17.04
N PRO A 606 0.21 31.79 -17.36
CA PRO A 606 1.11 30.67 -17.64
C PRO A 606 2.22 31.00 -18.65
N GLU A 607 1.89 31.74 -19.73
CA GLU A 607 2.86 32.11 -20.77
C GLU A 607 3.97 33.02 -20.23
N LYS A 608 3.61 33.97 -19.36
CA LYS A 608 4.55 34.90 -18.72
C LYS A 608 5.41 34.18 -17.71
N PHE A 609 4.82 33.32 -16.87
CA PHE A 609 5.54 32.50 -15.89
C PHE A 609 6.60 31.64 -16.56
N ILE A 610 6.25 30.87 -17.60
CA ILE A 610 7.22 30.07 -18.36
C ILE A 610 8.31 30.96 -18.99
N LYS A 611 7.98 32.18 -19.42
CA LYS A 611 8.97 33.11 -19.98
C LYS A 611 9.95 33.62 -18.92
N MET A 612 9.50 33.77 -17.67
CA MET A 612 10.34 34.19 -16.54
C MET A 612 11.31 33.10 -16.09
N LEU A 613 10.89 31.83 -16.11
CA LEU A 613 11.73 30.69 -15.74
C LEU A 613 12.94 30.49 -16.68
N LYS A 614 12.92 31.05 -17.90
CA LYS A 614 14.00 30.90 -18.90
C LYS A 614 15.19 31.84 -18.71
N LYS A 615 15.20 32.66 -17.65
CA LYS A 615 16.32 33.54 -17.30
C LYS A 615 17.14 32.89 -16.18
#